data_AF-A0A958NK76-F1
#
_entry.id   AF-A0A958NK76-F1
#
_cell.length_a   1.000
_cell.length_b   1.000
_cell.length_c   1.000
_cell.angle_alpha   90.00
_cell.angle_beta   90.00
_cell.angle_gamma   90.00
#
_symmetry.space_group_name_H-M   'P 1'
#
loop_
_entity.id
_entity.type
_entity.pdbx_description
1 polymer ?
#
loop_
_entity_poly.entity_id
_entity_poly.type
_entity_poly.pdbx_seq_one_letter_code
_entity_poly.pdbx_strand_id
1 'polypeptide(L)'
;MITKDNFKKVLETLGFKKSTNTYTKKFPDLGCTLKVDFKNEKLIYPLDKGFTIAGDFTTSFTQKENFVVFECVHRLFEQGYKPEHIELEPKWTVGHGASGGRADIMVKDNSGKSLMIIECKTAGTEFKKEWDKTKINGGQILSYAKQAGSTQFVALYASDFVDGKVKADYYLITLKDNEKLLEELADKEPLSFAAAKLLDKEDIYEAWTQTYDQHYETRGVFEDNEPYLIGKSKYSLSDLDSISGKDIQGKYHQFATILRQHNVSGRENAFDKLVNLFLCKIVDETNNPNELKFYWKGIAYDSYFDLQDRL
;
A
#
# COMPACT_ATOMS: atom_id res chain seq x y z
N MET A 1 3.14 8.47 -17.20
CA MET A 1 3.45 7.03 -17.02
C MET A 1 4.93 6.76 -17.35
N ILE A 2 5.58 5.82 -16.66
CA ILE A 2 6.93 5.34 -17.00
C ILE A 2 6.89 4.50 -18.29
N THR A 3 7.78 4.82 -19.22
CA THR A 3 7.94 4.13 -20.51
C THR A 3 9.41 3.97 -20.85
N LYS A 4 9.72 3.16 -21.88
CA LYS A 4 11.09 3.00 -22.37
C LYS A 4 11.79 4.33 -22.70
N ASP A 5 11.03 5.33 -23.16
CA ASP A 5 11.56 6.65 -23.56
C ASP A 5 12.04 7.48 -22.37
N ASN A 6 11.36 7.39 -21.22
CA ASN A 6 11.71 8.15 -20.02
C ASN A 6 12.46 7.31 -18.97
N PHE A 7 12.53 5.97 -19.12
CA PHE A 7 13.08 5.08 -18.10
C PHE A 7 14.56 5.36 -17.76
N LYS A 8 15.38 5.82 -18.72
CA LYS A 8 16.76 6.26 -18.42
C LYS A 8 16.79 7.40 -17.39
N LYS A 9 15.91 8.40 -17.56
CA LYS A 9 15.81 9.55 -16.64
C LYS A 9 15.27 9.12 -15.28
N VAL A 10 14.33 8.16 -15.25
CA VAL A 10 13.86 7.54 -14.01
C VAL A 10 15.03 6.91 -13.26
N LEU A 11 15.83 6.07 -13.92
CA LEU A 11 16.98 5.40 -13.31
C LEU A 11 18.02 6.41 -12.79
N GLU A 12 18.33 7.44 -13.56
CA GLU A 12 19.22 8.53 -13.14
C GLU A 12 18.68 9.25 -11.89
N THR A 13 17.39 9.55 -11.86
CA THR A 13 16.70 10.18 -10.70
C THR A 13 16.74 9.28 -9.46
N LEU A 14 16.61 7.97 -9.65
CA LEU A 14 16.72 6.97 -8.58
C LEU A 14 18.18 6.69 -8.18
N GLY A 15 19.17 7.38 -8.75
CA GLY A 15 20.58 7.25 -8.38
C GLY A 15 21.29 6.04 -8.99
N PHE A 16 20.76 5.43 -10.05
CA PHE A 16 21.47 4.42 -10.82
C PHE A 16 22.61 5.07 -11.61
N LYS A 17 23.78 4.42 -11.58
CA LYS A 17 24.96 4.87 -12.33
C LYS A 17 24.94 4.26 -13.73
N LYS A 18 25.09 5.13 -14.73
CA LYS A 18 25.21 4.74 -16.13
C LYS A 18 26.59 4.16 -16.42
N SER A 19 26.61 3.06 -17.13
CA SER A 19 27.74 2.52 -17.90
C SER A 19 27.33 2.43 -19.37
N THR A 20 28.15 1.83 -20.25
CA THR A 20 27.97 1.85 -21.71
C THR A 20 26.53 1.54 -22.15
N ASN A 21 25.98 0.39 -21.75
CA ASN A 21 24.61 -0.02 -22.07
C ASN A 21 23.80 -0.43 -20.84
N THR A 22 24.35 -0.22 -19.65
CA THR A 22 23.76 -0.71 -18.40
C THR A 22 23.63 0.42 -17.40
N TYR A 23 22.58 0.34 -16.58
CA TYR A 23 22.42 1.16 -15.38
C TYR A 23 22.54 0.24 -14.17
N THR A 24 23.18 0.71 -13.11
CA THR A 24 23.43 -0.10 -11.91
C THR A 24 23.28 0.72 -10.65
N LYS A 25 22.54 0.19 -9.67
CA LYS A 25 22.48 0.72 -8.30
C LYS A 25 22.87 -0.36 -7.31
N LYS A 26 23.80 -0.04 -6.42
CA LYS A 26 24.25 -0.92 -5.34
C LYS A 26 23.50 -0.56 -4.07
N PHE A 27 23.18 -1.58 -3.28
CA PHE A 27 22.61 -1.44 -1.94
C PHE A 27 23.60 -2.08 -0.95
N PRO A 28 24.57 -1.31 -0.41
CA PRO A 28 25.64 -1.86 0.41
C PRO A 28 25.14 -2.63 1.64
N ASP A 29 24.13 -2.09 2.34
CA ASP A 29 23.58 -2.68 3.56
C ASP A 29 22.88 -4.02 3.31
N LEU A 30 22.32 -4.20 2.11
CA LEU A 30 21.72 -5.45 1.66
C LEU A 30 22.71 -6.35 0.92
N GLY A 31 23.93 -5.89 0.66
CA GLY A 31 24.95 -6.61 -0.11
C GLY A 31 24.52 -6.97 -1.53
N CYS A 32 23.58 -6.22 -2.14
CA CYS A 32 22.96 -6.57 -3.41
C CYS A 32 23.05 -5.45 -4.46
N THR A 33 22.59 -5.72 -5.68
CA THR A 33 22.67 -4.77 -6.80
C THR A 33 21.52 -4.97 -7.77
N LEU A 34 20.84 -3.88 -8.14
CA LEU A 34 19.89 -3.84 -9.25
C LEU A 34 20.58 -3.36 -10.52
N LYS A 35 20.25 -3.97 -11.66
CA LYS A 35 20.78 -3.58 -12.97
C LYS A 35 19.71 -3.54 -14.03
N VAL A 36 19.92 -2.68 -15.02
CA VAL A 36 19.11 -2.59 -16.23
C VAL A 36 20.04 -2.66 -17.42
N ASP A 37 19.77 -3.57 -18.36
CA ASP A 37 20.50 -3.71 -19.62
C ASP A 37 19.63 -3.21 -20.78
N PHE A 38 20.00 -2.05 -21.33
CA PHE A 38 19.27 -1.44 -22.45
C PHE A 38 19.61 -2.08 -23.80
N LYS A 39 20.74 -2.79 -23.92
CA LYS A 39 21.10 -3.49 -25.16
C LYS A 39 20.23 -4.72 -25.34
N ASN A 40 20.05 -5.48 -24.25
CA ASN A 40 19.25 -6.71 -24.26
C ASN A 40 17.80 -6.51 -23.75
N GLU A 41 17.46 -5.27 -23.37
CA GLU A 41 16.13 -4.90 -22.85
C GLU A 41 15.70 -5.74 -21.63
N LYS A 42 16.63 -5.92 -20.69
CA LYS A 42 16.46 -6.74 -19.48
C LYS A 42 16.51 -5.94 -18.20
N LEU A 43 15.64 -6.31 -17.27
CA LEU A 43 15.63 -5.91 -15.87
C LEU A 43 16.27 -7.04 -15.06
N ILE A 44 17.34 -6.74 -14.33
CA ILE A 44 18.20 -7.75 -13.71
C ILE A 44 18.16 -7.57 -12.19
N TYR A 45 17.70 -8.63 -11.52
CA TYR A 45 17.56 -8.74 -10.08
C TYR A 45 18.67 -9.62 -9.47
N PRO A 46 18.99 -9.48 -8.17
CA PRO A 46 20.13 -10.16 -7.52
C PRO A 46 19.79 -11.60 -7.11
N LEU A 47 19.65 -12.51 -8.09
CA LEU A 47 19.35 -13.93 -7.84
C LEU A 47 20.41 -14.62 -6.96
N ASP A 48 21.66 -14.17 -7.05
CA ASP A 48 22.78 -14.63 -6.22
C ASP A 48 22.66 -14.24 -4.74
N LYS A 49 21.66 -13.42 -4.40
CA LYS A 49 21.32 -12.99 -3.04
C LYS A 49 19.98 -13.57 -2.55
N GLY A 50 19.48 -14.63 -3.20
CA GLY A 50 18.25 -15.31 -2.80
C GLY A 50 16.97 -14.68 -3.35
N PHE A 51 17.06 -13.58 -4.11
CA PHE A 51 15.91 -13.03 -4.84
C PHE A 51 15.35 -14.10 -5.78
N THR A 52 14.03 -14.32 -5.73
CA THR A 52 13.39 -15.40 -6.49
C THR A 52 12.50 -14.82 -7.58
N ILE A 53 12.47 -15.46 -8.75
CA ILE A 53 11.57 -15.11 -9.86
C ILE A 53 10.96 -16.43 -10.36
N ALA A 54 9.65 -16.60 -10.21
CA ALA A 54 8.94 -17.82 -10.60
C ALA A 54 8.38 -17.77 -12.04
N GLY A 55 8.55 -16.65 -12.74
CA GLY A 55 8.20 -16.43 -14.14
C GLY A 55 9.25 -15.60 -14.89
N ASP A 56 8.97 -15.24 -16.14
CA ASP A 56 9.85 -14.45 -16.99
C ASP A 56 9.17 -13.18 -17.56
N PHE A 57 7.95 -12.87 -17.11
CA PHE A 57 7.13 -11.83 -17.70
C PHE A 57 7.51 -10.44 -17.20
N THR A 58 8.05 -10.33 -15.99
CA THR A 58 8.41 -9.07 -15.30
C THR A 58 9.85 -8.61 -15.52
N THR A 59 10.62 -9.34 -16.35
CA THR A 59 12.08 -9.15 -16.49
C THR A 59 12.52 -8.48 -17.80
N SER A 60 11.58 -8.12 -18.67
CA SER A 60 11.84 -7.52 -19.99
C SER A 60 11.20 -6.15 -20.18
N PHE A 61 11.51 -5.43 -21.25
CA PHE A 61 10.90 -4.13 -21.56
C PHE A 61 9.59 -4.23 -22.36
N THR A 62 9.06 -5.45 -22.53
CA THR A 62 7.88 -5.71 -23.38
C THR A 62 6.61 -5.07 -22.84
N GLN A 63 6.47 -5.00 -21.51
CA GLN A 63 5.33 -4.41 -20.83
C GLN A 63 5.77 -3.21 -20.00
N LYS A 64 5.00 -2.12 -20.07
CA LYS A 64 5.28 -0.90 -19.30
C LYS A 64 5.20 -1.14 -17.79
N GLU A 65 4.36 -2.07 -17.36
CA GLU A 65 4.21 -2.48 -15.96
C GLU A 65 5.51 -3.04 -15.38
N ASN A 66 6.36 -3.66 -16.19
CA ASN A 66 7.66 -4.19 -15.73
C ASN A 66 8.58 -3.08 -15.20
N PHE A 67 8.48 -1.85 -15.73
CA PHE A 67 9.22 -0.72 -15.19
C PHE A 67 8.70 -0.29 -13.82
N VAL A 68 7.40 -0.41 -13.58
CA VAL A 68 6.76 -0.14 -12.28
C VAL A 68 7.17 -1.22 -11.27
N VAL A 69 7.15 -2.50 -11.66
CA VAL A 69 7.61 -3.62 -10.82
C VAL A 69 9.08 -3.42 -10.41
N PHE A 70 9.95 -3.09 -11.36
CA PHE A 70 11.36 -2.84 -11.07
C PHE A 70 11.58 -1.65 -10.12
N GLU A 71 10.80 -0.58 -10.31
CA GLU A 71 10.85 0.60 -9.44
C GLU A 71 10.28 0.32 -8.04
N CYS A 72 9.25 -0.52 -7.93
CA CYS A 72 8.73 -0.98 -6.65
C CYS A 72 9.76 -1.83 -5.89
N VAL A 73 10.45 -2.76 -6.57
CA VAL A 73 11.56 -3.53 -5.97
C VAL A 73 12.71 -2.62 -5.54
N HIS A 74 13.02 -1.59 -6.34
CA HIS A 74 13.99 -0.55 -5.94
C HIS A 74 13.59 0.11 -4.62
N ARG A 75 12.33 0.52 -4.45
CA ARG A 75 11.84 1.09 -3.18
C ARG A 75 11.89 0.11 -2.01
N LEU A 76 11.52 -1.15 -2.23
CA LEU A 76 11.64 -2.19 -1.19
C LEU A 76 13.10 -2.31 -0.70
N PHE A 77 14.07 -2.23 -1.61
CA PHE A 77 15.49 -2.23 -1.22
C PHE A 77 15.95 -0.94 -0.53
N GLU A 78 15.44 0.24 -0.91
CA GLU A 78 15.69 1.48 -0.15
C GLU A 78 15.16 1.38 1.28
N GLN A 79 14.02 0.73 1.48
CA GLN A 79 13.44 0.51 2.81
C GLN A 79 14.22 -0.52 3.65
N GLY A 80 15.05 -1.36 3.02
CA GLY A 80 15.80 -2.42 3.70
C GLY A 80 15.16 -3.81 3.66
N TYR A 81 14.16 -4.06 2.79
CA TYR A 81 13.71 -5.42 2.52
C TYR A 81 14.82 -6.23 1.86
N LYS A 82 15.06 -7.45 2.36
CA LYS A 82 16.16 -8.29 1.94
C LYS A 82 15.84 -9.01 0.63
N PRO A 83 16.80 -9.17 -0.28
CA PRO A 83 16.55 -9.86 -1.55
C PRO A 83 15.95 -11.26 -1.39
N GLU A 84 16.42 -12.05 -0.41
CA GLU A 84 15.91 -13.41 -0.14
C GLU A 84 14.44 -13.47 0.31
N HIS A 85 13.87 -12.34 0.70
CA HIS A 85 12.46 -12.23 1.09
C HIS A 85 11.56 -11.75 -0.06
N ILE A 86 12.11 -11.42 -1.22
CA ILE A 86 11.33 -10.93 -2.37
C ILE A 86 11.24 -12.02 -3.43
N GLU A 87 10.02 -12.31 -3.84
CA GLU A 87 9.68 -13.24 -4.91
C GLU A 87 8.83 -12.52 -5.97
N LEU A 88 9.31 -12.49 -7.21
CA LEU A 88 8.53 -12.01 -8.34
C LEU A 88 7.73 -13.14 -8.96
N GLU A 89 6.55 -12.78 -9.44
CA GLU A 89 5.66 -13.69 -10.16
C GLU A 89 5.32 -14.98 -9.39
N PRO A 90 5.08 -14.94 -8.06
CA PRO A 90 4.71 -16.13 -7.31
C PRO A 90 3.48 -16.77 -7.95
N LYS A 91 3.53 -18.10 -8.06
CA LYS A 91 2.45 -18.89 -8.66
C LYS A 91 1.82 -19.74 -7.59
N TRP A 92 0.49 -19.67 -7.52
CA TRP A 92 -0.30 -20.59 -6.71
C TRP A 92 -0.98 -21.60 -7.62
N THR A 93 -0.96 -22.86 -7.22
CA THR A 93 -1.75 -23.91 -7.86
C THR A 93 -3.12 -23.93 -7.20
N VAL A 94 -4.19 -23.73 -7.98
CA VAL A 94 -5.54 -24.12 -7.55
C VAL A 94 -5.80 -25.54 -8.03
N GLY A 95 -6.67 -26.27 -7.33
CA GLY A 95 -6.97 -27.68 -7.61
C GLY A 95 -7.23 -27.98 -9.10
N HIS A 96 -6.94 -29.22 -9.51
CA HIS A 96 -7.05 -29.72 -10.89
C HIS A 96 -6.15 -29.02 -11.94
N GLY A 97 -5.01 -28.46 -11.51
CA GLY A 97 -3.95 -28.01 -12.43
C GLY A 97 -4.21 -26.69 -13.13
N ALA A 98 -5.25 -25.94 -12.74
CA ALA A 98 -5.46 -24.57 -13.20
C ALA A 98 -4.52 -23.61 -12.44
N SER A 99 -4.02 -22.59 -13.15
CA SER A 99 -3.22 -21.52 -12.54
C SER A 99 -4.10 -20.68 -11.63
N GLY A 100 -3.74 -20.53 -10.35
CA GLY A 100 -4.46 -19.70 -9.37
C GLY A 100 -4.32 -18.21 -9.63
N GLY A 101 -3.49 -17.81 -10.59
CA GLY A 101 -3.11 -16.43 -10.79
C GLY A 101 -1.66 -16.21 -10.40
N ARG A 102 -1.20 -14.98 -10.63
CA ARG A 102 0.20 -14.59 -10.48
C ARG A 102 0.23 -13.13 -10.07
N ALA A 103 0.65 -12.88 -8.83
CA ALA A 103 0.92 -11.53 -8.39
C ALA A 103 2.25 -11.04 -8.97
N ASP A 104 2.49 -9.74 -9.00
CA ASP A 104 3.77 -9.20 -9.47
C ASP A 104 4.88 -9.41 -8.44
N ILE A 105 4.63 -9.10 -7.16
CA ILE A 105 5.61 -9.16 -6.08
C ILE A 105 4.99 -9.79 -4.83
N MET A 106 5.69 -10.74 -4.21
CA MET A 106 5.44 -11.18 -2.84
C MET A 106 6.66 -10.89 -1.98
N VAL A 107 6.39 -10.33 -0.80
CA VAL A 107 7.37 -10.07 0.25
C VAL A 107 7.11 -11.02 1.40
N LYS A 108 8.15 -11.73 1.83
CA LYS A 108 8.12 -12.65 2.97
C LYS A 108 8.59 -11.95 4.25
N ASP A 109 8.12 -12.41 5.39
CA ASP A 109 8.67 -12.03 6.69
C ASP A 109 9.95 -12.83 7.01
N ASN A 110 10.56 -12.51 8.15
CA ASN A 110 11.76 -13.20 8.63
C ASN A 110 11.56 -14.70 8.95
N SER A 111 10.31 -15.18 8.99
CA SER A 111 9.97 -16.60 9.13
C SER A 111 9.74 -17.31 7.79
N GLY A 112 9.85 -16.59 6.68
CA GLY A 112 9.62 -17.10 5.33
C GLY A 112 8.14 -17.17 4.94
N LYS A 113 7.22 -16.66 5.77
CA LYS A 113 5.78 -16.62 5.45
C LYS A 113 5.46 -15.38 4.63
N SER A 114 4.38 -15.44 3.85
CA SER A 114 3.93 -14.28 3.07
C SER A 114 3.51 -13.15 4.00
N LEU A 115 4.17 -12.00 3.88
CA LEU A 115 3.85 -10.79 4.65
C LEU A 115 2.94 -9.88 3.83
N MET A 116 3.36 -9.56 2.60
CA MET A 116 2.71 -8.60 1.74
C MET A 116 2.73 -9.06 0.28
N ILE A 117 1.63 -8.85 -0.43
CA ILE A 117 1.55 -9.05 -1.88
C ILE A 117 1.30 -7.70 -2.55
N ILE A 118 2.05 -7.38 -3.60
CA ILE A 118 1.92 -6.14 -4.35
C ILE A 118 1.55 -6.48 -5.80
N GLU A 119 0.45 -5.91 -6.26
CA GLU A 119 0.05 -5.88 -7.66
C GLU A 119 0.41 -4.51 -8.24
N CYS A 120 1.22 -4.48 -9.30
CA CYS A 120 1.67 -3.26 -9.94
C CYS A 120 0.78 -2.92 -11.14
N LYS A 121 0.48 -1.64 -11.31
CA LYS A 121 -0.19 -1.11 -12.51
C LYS A 121 0.52 0.13 -13.02
N THR A 122 0.36 0.38 -14.31
CA THR A 122 0.75 1.68 -14.86
C THR A 122 -0.10 2.81 -14.27
N ALA A 123 0.54 3.93 -13.93
CA ALA A 123 -0.13 5.09 -13.37
C ALA A 123 -1.19 5.66 -14.33
N GLY A 124 -2.29 6.18 -13.76
CA GLY A 124 -3.43 6.73 -14.49
C GLY A 124 -4.57 5.72 -14.64
N THR A 125 -4.99 5.45 -15.87
CA THR A 125 -6.22 4.72 -16.16
C THR A 125 -6.22 3.28 -15.64
N GLU A 126 -5.14 2.53 -15.80
CA GLU A 126 -5.08 1.12 -15.37
C GLU A 126 -5.11 0.99 -13.85
N PHE A 127 -4.30 1.79 -13.15
CA PHE A 127 -4.35 1.88 -11.68
C PHE A 127 -5.75 2.23 -11.16
N LYS A 128 -6.40 3.25 -11.74
CA LYS A 128 -7.76 3.64 -11.34
C LYS A 128 -8.79 2.54 -11.59
N LYS A 129 -8.77 1.94 -12.79
CA LYS A 129 -9.70 0.85 -13.14
C LYS A 129 -9.54 -0.34 -12.20
N GLU A 130 -8.30 -0.72 -11.89
CA GLU A 130 -8.06 -1.86 -11.02
C GLU A 130 -8.50 -1.56 -9.58
N TRP A 131 -8.26 -0.34 -9.08
CA TRP A 131 -8.79 0.08 -7.79
C TRP A 131 -10.32 0.11 -7.74
N ASP A 132 -10.96 0.62 -8.80
CA ASP A 132 -12.42 0.63 -8.89
C ASP A 132 -13.01 -0.79 -8.90
N LYS A 133 -12.36 -1.75 -9.58
CA LYS A 133 -12.74 -3.16 -9.49
C LYS A 133 -12.53 -3.73 -8.08
N THR A 134 -11.40 -3.43 -7.45
CA THR A 134 -11.11 -3.87 -6.07
C THR A 134 -12.22 -3.45 -5.11
N LYS A 135 -12.68 -2.20 -5.18
CA LYS A 135 -13.80 -1.72 -4.33
C LYS A 135 -15.15 -2.39 -4.64
N ILE A 136 -15.32 -2.98 -5.82
CA ILE A 136 -16.57 -3.64 -6.24
C ILE A 136 -16.59 -5.12 -5.86
N ASN A 137 -15.46 -5.82 -5.94
CA ASN A 137 -15.40 -7.28 -5.79
C ASN A 137 -14.07 -7.84 -5.25
N GLY A 138 -13.23 -7.00 -4.65
CA GLY A 138 -11.93 -7.38 -4.10
C GLY A 138 -10.80 -7.48 -5.11
N GLY A 139 -11.10 -7.43 -6.43
CA GLY A 139 -10.10 -7.43 -7.49
C GLY A 139 -9.20 -8.66 -7.46
N GLN A 140 -8.01 -8.55 -8.06
CA GLN A 140 -7.01 -9.64 -8.04
C GLN A 140 -6.32 -9.76 -6.68
N ILE A 141 -6.11 -8.63 -5.99
CA ILE A 141 -5.32 -8.58 -4.76
C ILE A 141 -5.92 -9.41 -3.61
N LEU A 142 -7.25 -9.46 -3.47
CA LEU A 142 -7.89 -10.33 -2.46
C LEU A 142 -7.87 -11.82 -2.86
N SER A 143 -7.85 -12.15 -4.16
CA SER A 143 -7.65 -13.52 -4.61
C SER A 143 -6.29 -14.05 -4.17
N TYR A 144 -5.23 -13.22 -4.29
CA TYR A 144 -3.90 -13.60 -3.85
C TYR A 144 -3.81 -13.74 -2.33
N ALA A 145 -4.53 -12.90 -1.59
CA ALA A 145 -4.63 -13.04 -0.14
C ALA A 145 -5.17 -14.42 0.28
N LYS A 146 -6.23 -14.90 -0.40
CA LYS A 146 -6.78 -16.24 -0.18
C LYS A 146 -5.75 -17.33 -0.47
N GLN A 147 -5.02 -17.21 -1.57
CA GLN A 147 -4.07 -18.24 -2.02
C GLN A 147 -2.80 -18.31 -1.17
N ALA A 148 -2.29 -17.18 -0.72
CA ALA A 148 -1.10 -17.13 0.12
C ALA A 148 -1.39 -17.42 1.60
N GLY A 149 -2.65 -17.28 2.04
CA GLY A 149 -3.20 -17.67 3.36
C GLY A 149 -2.65 -16.85 4.55
N SER A 150 -1.34 -16.81 4.69
CA SER A 150 -0.58 -16.10 5.72
C SER A 150 -0.42 -14.60 5.48
N THR A 151 -0.66 -14.13 4.25
CA THR A 151 -0.51 -12.71 3.88
C THR A 151 -1.27 -11.79 4.82
N GLN A 152 -0.56 -10.82 5.37
CA GLN A 152 -1.09 -9.83 6.30
C GLN A 152 -1.49 -8.53 5.59
N PHE A 153 -0.92 -8.28 4.40
CA PHE A 153 -1.13 -7.05 3.65
C PHE A 153 -1.24 -7.32 2.16
N VAL A 154 -2.11 -6.58 1.47
CA VAL A 154 -2.09 -6.52 0.01
C VAL A 154 -2.04 -5.07 -0.45
N ALA A 155 -1.28 -4.81 -1.52
CA ALA A 155 -1.11 -3.48 -2.05
C ALA A 155 -1.38 -3.46 -3.56
N LEU A 156 -2.14 -2.46 -4.01
CA LEU A 156 -2.16 -2.05 -5.41
C LEU A 156 -1.19 -0.88 -5.55
N TYR A 157 -0.16 -1.01 -6.38
CA TYR A 157 0.92 -0.04 -6.50
C TYR A 157 1.03 0.51 -7.92
N ALA A 158 1.33 1.80 -8.05
CA ALA A 158 1.69 2.41 -9.31
C ALA A 158 2.82 3.43 -9.10
N SER A 159 3.59 3.66 -10.16
CA SER A 159 4.53 4.78 -10.19
C SER A 159 4.56 5.49 -11.53
N ASP A 160 4.84 6.78 -11.47
CA ASP A 160 4.95 7.69 -12.60
C ASP A 160 6.23 8.54 -12.52
N PHE A 161 6.65 9.08 -13.65
CA PHE A 161 7.70 10.08 -13.78
C PHE A 161 7.10 11.39 -14.28
N VAL A 162 6.87 12.32 -13.35
CA VAL A 162 6.21 13.61 -13.60
C VAL A 162 7.08 14.72 -13.05
N ASP A 163 7.27 15.79 -13.83
CA ASP A 163 8.09 16.96 -13.47
C ASP A 163 9.52 16.60 -13.02
N GLY A 164 10.11 15.59 -13.66
CA GLY A 164 11.47 15.12 -13.34
C GLY A 164 11.59 14.34 -12.03
N LYS A 165 10.47 13.96 -11.41
CA LYS A 165 10.44 13.19 -10.15
C LYS A 165 9.68 11.88 -10.35
N VAL A 166 10.13 10.84 -9.65
CA VAL A 166 9.39 9.58 -9.55
C VAL A 166 8.34 9.74 -8.44
N LYS A 167 7.07 9.65 -8.80
CA LYS A 167 5.93 9.69 -7.87
C LYS A 167 5.33 8.29 -7.80
N ALA A 168 5.19 7.75 -6.59
CA ALA A 168 4.54 6.48 -6.36
C ALA A 168 3.23 6.72 -5.62
N ASP A 169 2.21 5.96 -6.00
CA ASP A 169 0.88 5.96 -5.39
C ASP A 169 0.50 4.51 -5.12
N TYR A 170 -0.11 4.23 -3.97
CA TYR A 170 -0.57 2.88 -3.67
C TYR A 170 -1.75 2.87 -2.72
N TYR A 171 -2.48 1.75 -2.73
CA TYR A 171 -3.54 1.44 -1.78
C TYR A 171 -3.16 0.16 -1.05
N LEU A 172 -2.98 0.26 0.26
CA LEU A 172 -2.62 -0.83 1.16
C LEU A 172 -3.86 -1.29 1.94
N ILE A 173 -4.22 -2.56 1.80
CA ILE A 173 -5.27 -3.19 2.60
C ILE A 173 -4.59 -4.07 3.65
N THR A 174 -4.93 -3.82 4.92
CA THR A 174 -4.51 -4.66 6.04
C THR A 174 -5.51 -5.79 6.21
N LEU A 175 -5.03 -7.03 6.24
CA LEU A 175 -5.82 -8.25 6.40
C LEU A 175 -5.59 -8.89 7.78
N LYS A 176 -5.40 -8.02 8.78
CA LYS A 176 -5.26 -8.35 10.19
C LYS A 176 -6.56 -8.00 10.89
N ASP A 177 -6.94 -8.84 11.83
CA ASP A 177 -8.09 -8.57 12.67
C ASP A 177 -7.77 -7.53 13.74
N ASN A 178 -8.75 -6.67 14.01
CA ASN A 178 -8.74 -5.77 15.16
C ASN A 178 -9.65 -6.36 16.23
N GLU A 179 -9.05 -6.98 17.25
CA GLU A 179 -9.79 -7.67 18.33
C GLU A 179 -10.79 -6.73 19.03
N LYS A 180 -10.40 -5.48 19.33
CA LYS A 180 -11.30 -4.50 19.96
C LYS A 180 -12.50 -4.19 19.08
N LEU A 181 -12.29 -3.98 17.78
CA LEU A 181 -13.39 -3.73 16.84
C LEU A 181 -14.34 -4.93 16.77
N LEU A 182 -13.80 -6.15 16.74
CA LEU A 182 -14.61 -7.37 16.72
C LEU A 182 -15.45 -7.52 17.99
N GLU A 183 -14.89 -7.15 19.15
CA GLU A 183 -15.63 -7.09 20.43
C GLU A 183 -16.73 -6.02 20.40
N GLU A 184 -16.43 -4.81 19.90
CA GLU A 184 -17.41 -3.72 19.75
C GLU A 184 -18.56 -4.08 18.80
N LEU A 185 -18.29 -4.92 17.80
CA LEU A 185 -19.27 -5.36 16.81
C LEU A 185 -19.92 -6.70 17.16
N ALA A 186 -19.63 -7.30 18.32
CA ALA A 186 -20.03 -8.68 18.64
C ALA A 186 -21.53 -8.98 18.46
N ASP A 187 -22.41 -8.02 18.79
CA ASP A 187 -23.87 -8.15 18.62
C ASP A 187 -24.32 -8.32 17.16
N LYS A 188 -23.45 -7.98 16.20
CA LYS A 188 -23.69 -8.09 14.76
C LYS A 188 -23.01 -9.30 14.12
N GLU A 189 -22.40 -10.18 14.90
CA GLU A 189 -21.66 -11.37 14.44
C GLU A 189 -20.66 -11.03 13.31
N PRO A 190 -19.63 -10.19 13.57
CA PRO A 190 -18.76 -9.67 12.53
C PRO A 190 -17.89 -10.77 11.93
N LEU A 191 -17.74 -10.76 10.60
CA LEU A 191 -16.86 -11.67 9.90
C LEU A 191 -15.42 -11.16 9.97
N SER A 192 -14.54 -11.90 10.66
CA SER A 192 -13.11 -11.59 10.76
C SER A 192 -12.35 -12.03 9.50
N PHE A 193 -11.19 -11.41 9.23
CA PHE A 193 -10.28 -11.85 8.18
C PHE A 193 -9.73 -13.25 8.45
N ALA A 194 -9.44 -13.60 9.70
CA ALA A 194 -9.00 -14.96 10.04
C ALA A 194 -10.06 -16.01 9.65
N ALA A 195 -11.34 -15.74 9.93
CA ALA A 195 -12.44 -16.63 9.54
C ALA A 195 -12.65 -16.63 8.02
N ALA A 196 -12.74 -15.46 7.41
CA ALA A 196 -12.94 -15.30 5.97
C ALA A 196 -11.85 -15.99 5.13
N LYS A 197 -10.59 -15.92 5.55
CA LYS A 197 -9.47 -16.59 4.86
C LYS A 197 -9.60 -18.12 4.82
N LEU A 198 -10.38 -18.73 5.72
CA LEU A 198 -10.66 -20.17 5.69
C LEU A 198 -11.76 -20.54 4.68
N LEU A 199 -12.60 -19.59 4.29
CA LEU A 199 -13.72 -19.76 3.37
C LEU A 199 -13.28 -19.45 1.93
N ASP A 200 -13.89 -18.50 1.23
CA ASP A 200 -13.57 -18.13 -0.14
C ASP A 200 -13.09 -16.67 -0.25
N LYS A 201 -12.75 -16.25 -1.47
CA LYS A 201 -12.32 -14.87 -1.76
C LYS A 201 -13.45 -13.88 -1.44
N GLU A 202 -14.68 -14.25 -1.76
CA GLU A 202 -15.89 -13.47 -1.56
C GLU A 202 -16.08 -13.14 -0.07
N ASP A 203 -15.78 -14.07 0.83
CA ASP A 203 -15.82 -13.85 2.28
C ASP A 203 -14.75 -12.87 2.74
N ILE A 204 -13.55 -12.89 2.13
CA ILE A 204 -12.49 -11.90 2.45
C ILE A 204 -12.96 -10.50 2.02
N TYR A 205 -13.61 -10.38 0.87
CA TYR A 205 -14.20 -9.13 0.40
C TYR A 205 -15.37 -8.67 1.29
N GLU A 206 -16.21 -9.61 1.74
CA GLU A 206 -17.32 -9.33 2.66
C GLU A 206 -16.80 -8.85 4.02
N ALA A 207 -15.81 -9.55 4.60
CA ALA A 207 -15.15 -9.10 5.83
C ALA A 207 -14.57 -7.68 5.66
N TRP A 208 -13.85 -7.44 4.56
CA TRP A 208 -13.29 -6.12 4.28
C TRP A 208 -14.38 -5.05 4.19
N THR A 209 -15.53 -5.36 3.59
CA THR A 209 -16.61 -4.40 3.36
C THR A 209 -17.50 -4.18 4.59
N GLN A 210 -17.93 -5.24 5.25
CA GLN A 210 -18.93 -5.19 6.33
C GLN A 210 -18.30 -4.97 7.71
N THR A 211 -17.15 -5.60 7.97
CA THR A 211 -16.48 -5.51 9.27
C THR A 211 -15.47 -4.35 9.28
N TYR A 212 -14.72 -4.21 8.19
CA TYR A 212 -13.59 -3.28 8.10
C TYR A 212 -13.83 -2.06 7.19
N ASP A 213 -15.09 -1.77 6.85
CA ASP A 213 -15.54 -0.55 6.14
C ASP A 213 -14.74 -0.21 4.85
N GLN A 214 -14.34 -1.25 4.11
CA GLN A 214 -13.44 -1.16 2.95
C GLN A 214 -12.18 -0.32 3.21
N HIS A 215 -11.68 -0.31 4.44
CA HIS A 215 -10.57 0.54 4.85
C HIS A 215 -9.28 0.19 4.12
N TYR A 216 -8.55 1.23 3.73
CA TYR A 216 -7.25 1.13 3.10
C TYR A 216 -6.39 2.32 3.52
N GLU A 217 -5.08 2.13 3.45
CA GLU A 217 -4.10 3.18 3.69
C GLU A 217 -3.41 3.55 2.38
N THR A 218 -2.95 4.79 2.28
CA THR A 218 -2.09 5.25 1.18
C THR A 218 -0.63 5.38 1.59
N ARG A 219 -0.34 4.98 2.84
CA ARG A 219 0.95 5.09 3.52
C ARG A 219 1.17 3.86 4.43
N GLY A 220 2.40 3.66 4.89
CA GLY A 220 2.77 2.61 5.85
C GLY A 220 3.70 1.52 5.30
N VAL A 221 4.26 1.68 4.10
CA VAL A 221 5.18 0.69 3.47
C VAL A 221 6.51 1.34 3.09
N PHE A 222 6.47 2.50 2.42
CA PHE A 222 7.64 3.13 1.79
C PHE A 222 8.02 4.48 2.40
N GLU A 223 7.33 4.87 3.48
CA GLU A 223 7.63 6.04 4.30
C GLU A 223 8.75 5.73 5.32
N ASP A 224 8.97 6.60 6.29
CA ASP A 224 9.95 6.43 7.37
C ASP A 224 9.50 5.35 8.39
N ASN A 225 9.37 4.11 7.92
CA ASN A 225 9.00 2.93 8.69
C ASN A 225 10.16 1.93 8.69
N GLU A 226 10.31 1.17 9.77
CA GLU A 226 11.23 0.03 9.75
C GLU A 226 10.76 -1.04 8.74
N PRO A 227 11.67 -1.68 7.98
CA PRO A 227 11.28 -2.76 7.08
C PRO A 227 10.56 -3.87 7.85
N TYR A 228 9.61 -4.54 7.18
CA TYR A 228 8.73 -5.57 7.76
C TYR A 228 7.73 -5.10 8.82
N LEU A 229 7.87 -3.89 9.38
CA LEU A 229 6.89 -3.29 10.28
C LEU A 229 5.90 -2.42 9.50
N ILE A 230 5.06 -3.08 8.70
CA ILE A 230 4.04 -2.43 7.88
C ILE A 230 2.90 -1.95 8.76
N GLY A 231 2.48 -0.70 8.52
CA GLY A 231 1.39 -0.08 9.28
C GLY A 231 1.83 0.32 10.69
N LYS A 232 2.60 1.40 10.79
CA LYS A 232 2.74 2.30 11.95
C LYS A 232 3.68 3.45 11.57
N SER A 233 3.22 4.34 10.71
CA SER A 233 3.92 5.60 10.46
C SER A 233 3.63 6.54 11.62
N LYS A 234 4.66 6.86 12.39
CA LYS A 234 4.68 8.03 13.27
C LYS A 234 4.55 9.25 12.36
N TYR A 235 3.34 9.83 12.27
CA TYR A 235 3.16 11.03 11.47
C TYR A 235 3.90 12.18 12.14
N SER A 236 4.59 12.98 11.36
CA SER A 236 5.26 14.21 11.77
C SER A 236 4.62 15.40 11.05
N LEU A 237 5.06 16.62 11.36
CA LEU A 237 4.62 17.79 10.59
C LEU A 237 5.03 17.73 9.12
N SER A 238 6.17 17.10 8.80
CA SER A 238 6.61 16.93 7.40
C SER A 238 5.72 16.01 6.57
N ASP A 239 4.85 15.25 7.24
CA ASP A 239 3.90 14.33 6.62
C ASP A 239 2.56 14.97 6.26
N LEU A 240 2.34 16.22 6.67
CA LEU A 240 1.09 16.94 6.46
C LEU A 240 1.16 17.80 5.20
N ASP A 241 0.09 17.76 4.41
CA ASP A 241 -0.08 18.65 3.27
C ASP A 241 -0.63 20.01 3.71
N SER A 242 -0.13 21.08 3.09
CA SER A 242 -0.71 22.42 3.27
C SER A 242 -2.12 22.48 2.68
N ILE A 243 -3.07 22.97 3.48
CA ILE A 243 -4.48 23.11 3.05
C ILE A 243 -4.60 24.27 2.06
N SER A 244 -5.05 24.00 0.83
CA SER A 244 -5.43 25.03 -0.14
C SER A 244 -6.89 25.45 0.00
N GLY A 245 -7.27 26.60 -0.58
CA GLY A 245 -8.68 27.05 -0.58
C GLY A 245 -9.64 26.05 -1.24
N LYS A 246 -9.16 25.27 -2.23
CA LYS A 246 -9.93 24.20 -2.87
C LYS A 246 -10.19 23.04 -1.90
N ASP A 247 -9.20 22.72 -1.07
CA ASP A 247 -9.31 21.66 -0.06
C ASP A 247 -10.33 22.04 1.00
N ILE A 248 -10.34 23.30 1.45
CA ILE A 248 -11.32 23.82 2.41
C ILE A 248 -12.75 23.62 1.88
N GLN A 249 -13.01 24.03 0.63
CA GLN A 249 -14.33 23.88 0.02
C GLN A 249 -14.72 22.40 -0.09
N GLY A 250 -13.80 21.54 -0.53
CA GLY A 250 -14.02 20.11 -0.62
C GLY A 250 -14.36 19.48 0.73
N LYS A 251 -13.58 19.80 1.78
CA LYS A 251 -13.79 19.31 3.15
C LYS A 251 -15.10 19.80 3.75
N TYR A 252 -15.49 21.05 3.48
CA TYR A 252 -16.78 21.58 3.91
C TYR A 252 -17.94 20.79 3.29
N HIS A 253 -17.88 20.48 1.99
CA HIS A 253 -18.90 19.66 1.33
C HIS A 253 -18.95 18.22 1.88
N GLN A 254 -17.80 17.62 2.19
CA GLN A 254 -17.73 16.31 2.85
C GLN A 254 -18.39 16.36 4.23
N PHE A 255 -18.05 17.34 5.06
CA PHE A 255 -18.65 17.50 6.39
C PHE A 255 -20.17 17.70 6.31
N ALA A 256 -20.66 18.56 5.43
CA ALA A 256 -22.10 18.77 5.23
C ALA A 256 -22.82 17.49 4.74
N THR A 257 -22.14 16.66 3.94
CA THR A 257 -22.68 15.38 3.47
C THR A 257 -22.82 14.39 4.63
N ILE A 258 -21.82 14.30 5.51
CA ILE A 258 -21.85 13.45 6.72
C ILE A 258 -23.04 13.86 7.61
N LEU A 259 -23.19 15.15 7.90
CA LEU A 259 -24.31 15.63 8.73
C LEU A 259 -25.67 15.24 8.13
N ARG A 260 -25.81 15.29 6.81
CA ARG A 260 -27.04 14.90 6.11
C ARG A 260 -27.27 13.38 6.17
N GLN A 261 -26.23 12.58 5.94
CA GLN A 261 -26.31 11.12 5.96
C GLN A 261 -26.71 10.57 7.34
N HIS A 262 -26.27 11.24 8.41
CA HIS A 262 -26.55 10.83 9.79
C HIS A 262 -27.70 11.63 10.45
N ASN A 263 -28.49 12.38 9.67
CA ASN A 263 -29.63 13.17 10.17
C ASN A 263 -29.29 14.13 11.33
N VAL A 264 -28.08 14.68 11.34
CA VAL A 264 -27.63 15.63 12.37
C VAL A 264 -28.22 17.01 12.09
N SER A 265 -29.28 17.37 12.83
CA SER A 265 -30.00 18.64 12.67
C SER A 265 -29.34 19.84 13.38
N GLY A 266 -28.61 19.59 14.47
CA GLY A 266 -27.92 20.60 15.27
C GLY A 266 -26.60 21.04 14.66
N ARG A 267 -26.66 21.87 13.61
CA ARG A 267 -25.47 22.34 12.87
C ARG A 267 -24.46 23.08 13.76
N GLU A 268 -24.95 23.89 14.70
CA GLU A 268 -24.09 24.64 15.64
C GLU A 268 -23.31 23.68 16.56
N ASN A 269 -23.99 22.73 17.19
CA ASN A 269 -23.34 21.71 18.03
C ASN A 269 -22.32 20.87 17.25
N ALA A 270 -22.64 20.49 16.00
CA ALA A 270 -21.71 19.76 15.15
C ALA A 270 -20.47 20.60 14.79
N PHE A 271 -20.66 21.90 14.58
CA PHE A 271 -19.57 22.84 14.35
C PHE A 271 -18.69 22.99 15.59
N ASP A 272 -19.27 23.11 16.79
CA ASP A 272 -18.50 23.19 18.04
C ASP A 272 -17.63 21.94 18.26
N LYS A 273 -18.17 20.75 17.97
CA LYS A 273 -17.38 19.51 18.00
C LYS A 273 -16.23 19.55 16.99
N LEU A 274 -16.48 20.03 15.77
CA LEU A 274 -15.44 20.17 14.75
C LEU A 274 -14.33 21.15 15.18
N VAL A 275 -14.70 22.28 15.81
CA VAL A 275 -13.73 23.24 16.35
C VAL A 275 -12.87 22.59 17.43
N ASN A 276 -13.45 21.78 18.32
CA ASN A 276 -12.67 21.04 19.32
C ASN A 276 -11.66 20.08 18.66
N LEU A 277 -12.05 19.37 17.60
CA LEU A 277 -11.12 18.52 16.84
C LEU A 277 -9.95 19.33 16.27
N PHE A 278 -10.21 20.53 15.75
CA PHE A 278 -9.13 21.41 15.26
C PHE A 278 -8.23 21.89 16.40
N LEU A 279 -8.77 22.22 17.57
CA LEU A 279 -7.97 22.61 18.73
C LEU A 279 -7.07 21.46 19.20
N CYS A 280 -7.62 20.24 19.34
CA CYS A 280 -6.84 19.05 19.66
C CYS A 280 -5.72 18.84 18.63
N LYS A 281 -6.02 19.06 17.34
CA LYS A 281 -5.02 18.94 16.27
C LYS A 281 -3.92 19.99 16.35
N ILE A 282 -4.26 21.26 16.59
CA ILE A 282 -3.28 22.35 16.74
C ILE A 282 -2.37 22.09 17.95
N VAL A 283 -2.94 21.65 19.07
CA VAL A 283 -2.17 21.31 20.28
C VAL A 283 -1.24 20.14 20.00
N ASP A 284 -1.71 19.10 19.33
CA ASP A 284 -0.91 17.94 18.95
C ASP A 284 0.26 18.32 18.02
N GLU A 285 -0.02 19.10 16.97
CA GLU A 285 1.01 19.61 16.04
C GLU A 285 2.05 20.48 16.74
N THR A 286 1.65 21.26 17.73
CA THR A 286 2.55 22.14 18.51
C THR A 286 3.43 21.34 19.46
N ASN A 287 2.87 20.36 20.17
CA ASN A 287 3.56 19.65 21.25
C ASN A 287 4.28 18.38 20.78
N ASN A 288 3.80 17.74 19.71
CA ASN A 288 4.32 16.47 19.19
C ASN A 288 4.77 16.55 17.72
N PRO A 289 5.57 17.55 17.30
CA PRO A 289 5.84 17.82 15.88
C PRO A 289 6.53 16.68 15.12
N ASN A 290 7.23 15.79 15.84
CA ASN A 290 7.95 14.65 15.27
C ASN A 290 7.19 13.32 15.40
N GLU A 291 6.10 13.29 16.18
CA GLU A 291 5.29 12.09 16.39
C GLU A 291 3.89 12.49 16.84
N LEU A 292 3.10 13.00 15.89
CA LEU A 292 1.70 13.37 16.06
C LEU A 292 0.94 12.22 16.74
N LYS A 293 0.06 12.58 17.67
CA LYS A 293 -0.73 11.64 18.47
C LYS A 293 -2.21 11.68 18.09
N PHE A 294 -2.66 12.78 17.51
CA PHE A 294 -4.05 13.05 17.20
C PHE A 294 -4.33 12.91 15.70
N TYR A 295 -4.66 11.68 15.32
CA TYR A 295 -5.16 11.29 14.01
C TYR A 295 -5.85 9.92 14.11
N TRP A 296 -6.70 9.60 13.14
CA TRP A 296 -7.28 8.27 13.00
C TRP A 296 -6.21 7.31 12.48
N LYS A 297 -5.91 6.24 13.24
CA LYS A 297 -4.85 5.28 12.89
C LYS A 297 -5.32 4.16 11.95
N GLY A 298 -6.56 4.23 11.49
CA GLY A 298 -7.18 3.22 10.64
C GLY A 298 -7.91 2.15 11.43
N ILE A 299 -8.96 1.57 10.83
CA ILE A 299 -9.87 0.64 11.50
C ILE A 299 -9.18 -0.66 11.97
N ALA A 300 -8.02 -0.98 11.41
CA ALA A 300 -7.22 -2.14 11.81
C ALA A 300 -6.41 -1.89 13.09
N TYR A 301 -6.21 -0.64 13.50
CA TYR A 301 -5.29 -0.26 14.59
C TYR A 301 -5.90 0.70 15.62
N ASP A 302 -7.16 1.08 15.43
CA ASP A 302 -7.84 2.11 16.21
C ASP A 302 -9.29 1.71 16.46
N SER A 303 -9.93 2.36 17.43
CA SER A 303 -11.38 2.28 17.64
C SER A 303 -11.97 3.65 17.92
N TYR A 304 -13.28 3.79 17.80
CA TYR A 304 -13.94 5.08 18.03
C TYR A 304 -13.69 5.60 19.45
N PHE A 305 -13.63 4.70 20.43
CA PHE A 305 -13.30 5.04 21.82
C PHE A 305 -11.84 5.43 21.96
N ASP A 306 -10.91 4.68 21.36
CA ASP A 306 -9.48 5.01 21.41
C ASP A 306 -9.16 6.37 20.76
N LEU A 307 -9.91 6.79 19.73
CA LEU A 307 -9.81 8.11 19.13
C LEU A 307 -10.42 9.19 20.05
N GLN A 308 -11.58 8.90 20.65
CA GLN A 308 -12.25 9.82 21.57
C GLN A 308 -11.42 10.07 22.83
N ASP A 309 -10.74 9.06 23.36
CA ASP A 309 -9.85 9.18 24.53
C ASP A 309 -8.60 10.06 24.25
N ARG A 310 -8.31 10.37 22.97
CA ARG A 310 -7.24 11.29 22.58
C ARG A 310 -7.69 12.75 22.48
N LEU A 311 -8.99 13.04 22.62
CA LEU A 311 -9.58 14.39 22.62
C LEU A 311 -9.38 15.08 23.96
#